data_AF-A0A173TDU3-F1
#
_entry.id   AF-A0A173TDU3-F1
#
_cell.length_a   1.000
_cell.length_b   1.000
_cell.length_c   1.000
_cell.angle_alpha   90.00
_cell.angle_beta   90.00
_cell.angle_gamma   90.00
#
_symmetry.space_group_name_H-M   'P 1'
#
loop_
_entity.id
_entity.type
_entity.pdbx_description
1 polymer ?
#
loop_
_entity_poly.entity_id
_entity_poly.type
_entity_poly.pdbx_seq_one_letter_code
_entity_poly.pdbx_strand_id
1 'polypeptide(L)' 'MDKYTVKMFPQAYRDIDKIYEQALLVSNYADDAIALAEKLEKAILSLEEQPYRGAERKYGKSEF' A
#
# COMPACT_ATOMS: atom_id res chain seq x y z
N MET A 1 -8.71 16.68 16.07
CA MET A 1 -9.11 15.80 14.96
C MET A 1 -9.18 14.40 15.50
N ASP A 2 -10.24 13.67 15.19
CA ASP A 2 -10.33 12.26 15.56
C ASP A 2 -9.29 11.48 14.75
N LYS A 3 -8.46 10.70 15.44
CA LYS A 3 -7.47 9.83 14.82
C LYS A 3 -8.13 8.49 14.53
N TYR A 4 -8.13 8.08 13.26
CA TYR A 4 -8.63 6.77 12.85
C TYR A 4 -7.57 5.71 13.08
N THR A 5 -8.01 4.46 13.27
CA THR A 5 -7.12 3.30 13.27
C THR A 5 -7.19 2.61 11.92
N VAL A 6 -6.05 2.49 11.24
CA VAL A 6 -5.97 1.68 10.02
C VAL A 6 -6.03 0.20 10.39
N LYS A 7 -6.89 -0.55 9.70
CA LYS A 7 -6.95 -2.01 9.78
C LYS A 7 -6.72 -2.59 8.39
N MET A 8 -5.85 -3.58 8.30
CA MET A 8 -5.56 -4.27 7.05
C MET A 8 -6.15 -5.67 7.05
N PHE A 9 -6.71 -6.08 5.92
CA PHE A 9 -7.13 -7.45 5.71
C PHE A 9 -5.90 -8.38 5.67
N PRO A 10 -6.02 -9.65 6.10
CA PRO A 10 -4.93 -10.63 5.99
C PRO A 10 -4.34 -10.75 4.58
N GLN A 11 -5.16 -10.53 3.54
CA GLN A 11 -4.71 -10.53 2.16
C GLN A 11 -3.78 -9.35 1.85
N ALA A 12 -4.04 -8.17 2.40
CA ALA A 12 -3.24 -6.98 2.14
C ALA A 12 -1.80 -7.13 2.67
N TYR A 13 -1.60 -7.83 3.79
CA TYR A 13 -0.25 -8.17 4.27
C TYR A 13 0.51 -9.03 3.25
N ARG A 14 -0.13 -10.09 2.73
CA ARG A 14 0.46 -10.95 1.70
C ARG A 14 0.72 -10.20 0.40
N ASP A 15 -0.13 -9.25 0.04
CA ASP A 15 0.05 -8.45 -1.16
C ASP A 15 1.26 -7.51 -1.02
N ILE A 16 1.49 -6.93 0.16
CA ILE A 16 2.70 -6.13 0.44
C ILE A 16 3.96 -6.99 0.34
N ASP A 17 3.96 -8.20 0.91
CA ASP A 17 5.10 -9.12 0.82
C ASP A 17 5.43 -9.44 -0.65
N LYS A 18 4.41 -9.80 -1.45
CA LYS A 18 4.58 -10.07 -2.89
C LYS A 18 5.09 -8.86 -3.67
N ILE A 19 4.59 -7.66 -3.37
CA ILE A 19 5.07 -6.42 -4.00
C ILE A 19 6.56 -6.21 -3.70
N TYR A 20 6.98 -6.45 -2.45
CA TYR A 20 8.37 -6.31 -2.04
C TYR A 20 9.27 -7.36 -2.71
N GLU A 21 8.87 -8.63 -2.71
CA GLU A 21 9.56 -9.71 -3.43
C GLU A 21 9.71 -9.39 -4.92
N GLN A 22 8.62 -8.95 -5.57
CA GLN A 22 8.65 -8.57 -6.99
C GLN A 22 9.57 -7.37 -7.25
N ALA A 23 9.58 -6.38 -6.36
CA ALA A 23 10.45 -5.22 -6.48
C ALA A 23 11.94 -5.61 -6.39
N LEU A 24 12.28 -6.55 -5.49
CA LEU A 24 13.63 -7.11 -5.39
C LEU A 24 14.03 -7.94 -6.63
N LEU A 25 13.08 -8.63 -7.26
CA LEU A 25 13.35 -9.40 -8.48
C LEU A 25 13.56 -8.51 -9.72
N VAL A 26 12.87 -7.37 -9.77
CA VAL A 26 12.89 -6.46 -10.94
C VAL A 26 13.99 -5.41 -10.82
N SER A 27 14.29 -4.92 -9.62
CA SER A 27 15.35 -3.94 -9.43
C SER A 27 16.67 -4.63 -9.12
N ASN A 28 17.74 -4.24 -9.84
CA ASN A 28 19.11 -4.62 -9.50
C ASN A 28 19.61 -3.96 -8.19
N TYR A 29 18.80 -3.12 -7.55
CA TYR A 29 19.15 -2.37 -6.36
C TYR A 29 18.09 -2.56 -5.26
N ALA A 30 18.49 -3.18 -4.15
CA ALA A 30 17.63 -3.39 -2.99
C ALA A 30 17.05 -2.08 -2.43
N ASP A 31 17.75 -0.96 -2.61
CA ASP A 31 17.33 0.37 -2.16
C ASP A 31 16.00 0.80 -2.78
N ASP A 32 15.71 0.40 -4.02
CA ASP A 32 14.43 0.74 -4.69
C ASP A 32 13.26 0.00 -4.05
N ALA A 33 13.45 -1.25 -3.66
CA ALA A 33 12.42 -2.05 -2.99
C ALA A 33 12.12 -1.48 -1.59
N ILE A 34 13.16 -1.03 -0.86
CA ILE A 34 13.01 -0.36 0.43
C ILE A 34 12.26 0.96 0.26
N ALA A 35 12.66 1.80 -0.70
CA ALA A 35 11.99 3.08 -0.97
C ALA A 35 10.51 2.89 -1.34
N LEU A 36 10.18 1.83 -2.08
CA LEU A 36 8.80 1.47 -2.40
C LEU A 36 8.02 1.08 -1.14
N ALA A 37 8.59 0.24 -0.27
CA ALA A 37 7.97 -0.18 0.98
C ALA A 37 7.68 1.02 1.90
N GLU A 38 8.65 1.92 2.08
CA GLU A 38 8.48 3.14 2.87
C GLU A 38 7.38 4.04 2.30
N LYS A 39 7.29 4.16 0.97
CA LYS A 39 6.25 4.96 0.32
C LYS A 39 4.87 4.37 0.58
N LEU A 40 4.72 3.04 0.54
CA LEU A 40 3.47 2.36 0.85
C LEU A 40 3.09 2.53 2.32
N GLU A 41 4.03 2.36 3.24
CA GLU A 41 3.82 2.56 4.68
C GLU A 41 3.31 3.97 4.98
N LYS A 42 4.03 5.00 4.52
CA LYS A 42 3.62 6.41 4.70
C LYS A 42 2.24 6.67 4.11
N ALA A 43 1.96 6.10 2.93
CA ALA A 43 0.67 6.23 2.28
C ALA A 43 -0.47 5.57 3.08
N ILE A 44 -0.24 4.39 3.65
CA ILE A 44 -1.23 3.67 4.47
C ILE A 44 -1.46 4.40 5.79
N LEU A 45 -0.39 4.77 6.52
CA LEU A 45 -0.50 5.45 7.82
C LEU A 45 -1.13 6.84 7.72
N SER A 46 -0.94 7.56 6.62
CA SER A 46 -1.62 8.85 6.41
C SER A 46 -3.15 8.76 6.39
N LEU A 47 -3.73 7.56 6.22
CA LEU A 47 -5.19 7.35 6.29
C LEU A 47 -5.71 7.46 7.73
N GLU A 48 -4.85 7.37 8.75
CA GLU A 48 -5.23 7.62 10.15
C GLU A 48 -5.72 9.07 10.35
N GLU A 49 -5.16 10.01 9.59
CA GLU A 49 -5.49 11.43 9.67
C GLU A 49 -6.39 11.88 8.51
N GLN A 50 -6.21 11.29 7.32
CA GLN A 50 -6.91 11.68 6.10
C GLN A 50 -7.56 10.46 5.40
N PRO A 51 -8.59 9.85 6.01
CA PRO A 51 -9.20 8.62 5.51
C PRO A 51 -9.84 8.77 4.12
N TYR A 52 -10.24 9.99 3.74
CA TYR A 52 -10.89 10.30 2.45
C TYR A 52 -9.96 11.00 1.45
N ARG A 53 -8.64 10.82 1.57
CA ARG A 53 -7.67 11.46 0.65
C ARG A 53 -7.70 10.88 -0.78
N GLY A 54 -8.23 9.67 -0.94
CA GLY A 54 -8.39 9.01 -2.24
C GLY A 54 -9.79 9.24 -2.80
N ALA A 55 -9.90 9.42 -4.11
CA ALA A 55 -11.20 9.47 -4.77
C ALA A 55 -11.94 8.13 -4.62
N GLU A 56 -13.21 8.19 -4.25
CA GLU A 56 -14.08 7.03 -4.20
C GLU A 56 -14.20 6.40 -5.59
N ARG A 57 -13.91 5.10 -5.70
CA ARG A 57 -14.08 4.36 -6.95
C ARG A 57 -15.39 3.60 -6.92
N LYS A 58 -16.32 3.98 -7.81
CA LYS A 58 -17.66 3.36 -7.94
C LYS A 58 -17.64 2.01 -8.66
N TYR A 59 -16.59 1.74 -9.42
CA TYR A 59 -16.41 0.53 -10.19
C TYR A 59 -15.02 -0.03 -9.91
N GLY A 60 -14.94 -1.34 -9.64
CA GLY A 60 -13.67 -2.07 -9.69
C GLY A 60 -13.20 -2.20 -11.14
N LYS A 61 -11.91 -2.47 -11.36
CA LYS A 61 -11.50 -3.08 -12.62
C LYS A 61 -12.09 -4.49 -12.64
N SER A 62 -13.01 -4.79 -13.55
CA SER A 62 -13.36 -6.17 -13.84
C SER A 62 -12.15 -6.80 -14.53
N GLU A 63 -11.51 -7.77 -13.91
CA GLU A 63 -10.66 -8.69 -14.66
C GLU A 63 -11.59 -9.60 -15.46
N PHE A 64 -11.67 -9.33 -16.76
CA PHE A 64 -12.05 -10.28 -17.79
C PHE A 64 -10.86 -10.42 -18.73
#